data_AF-A0A975AGR9-F1
#
_entry.id   AF-A0A975AGR9-F1
#
_cell.length_a   1.000
_cell.length_b   1.000
_cell.length_c   1.000
_cell.angle_alpha   90.00
_cell.angle_beta   90.00
_cell.angle_gamma   90.00
#
_symmetry.space_group_name_H-M   'P 1'
#
loop_
_entity.id
_entity.type
_entity.pdbx_description
1 polymer ?
#
loop_
_entity_poly.entity_id
_entity_poly.type
_entity_poly.pdbx_seq_one_letter_code
_entity_poly.pdbx_strand_id
1 'polypeptide(L)'
;MAHSQQCTCGLEGHDHDHQHTHDHEEHKGSFVSVSTHDQSIVGTYRFELLRSYEEGSTLLSGLLKDAGEKVTAAGGIIGHIKAHMTSVEKGCVISVTDEESDLRPTYHNVCNVEGVAIVFGITTEELEDILLESLPIA
;
A
#
# COMPACT_ATOMS: atom_id res chain seq x y z
N MET A 1 -12.34 -58.25 -2.24
CA MET A 1 -13.55 -57.50 -1.83
C MET A 1 -13.33 -57.08 -0.39
N ALA A 2 -13.57 -55.88 0.12
CA ALA A 2 -13.82 -54.52 -0.35
C ALA A 2 -13.85 -53.67 0.96
N HIS A 3 -13.61 -52.34 0.86
CA HIS A 3 -14.14 -51.21 1.67
C HIS A 3 -14.91 -51.50 2.99
N SER A 4 -14.92 -50.69 4.06
CA SER A 4 -14.53 -49.29 4.32
C SER A 4 -14.98 -48.92 5.76
N GLN A 5 -14.28 -47.95 6.36
CA GLN A 5 -14.79 -46.85 7.21
C GLN A 5 -15.85 -47.11 8.31
N GLN A 6 -15.51 -46.70 9.54
CA GLN A 6 -16.28 -45.63 10.22
C GLN A 6 -15.49 -45.01 11.37
N CYS A 7 -15.49 -43.67 11.38
CA CYS A 7 -14.87 -42.76 12.34
C CYS A 7 -15.83 -42.39 13.49
N THR A 8 -15.33 -41.50 14.36
CA THR A 8 -15.94 -40.73 15.46
C THR A 8 -15.68 -41.35 16.85
N CYS A 9 -15.25 -40.64 17.89
CA CYS A 9 -14.97 -39.23 18.15
C CYS A 9 -14.13 -39.13 19.44
N GLY A 10 -13.24 -38.14 19.53
CA GLY A 10 -12.49 -37.79 20.75
C GLY A 10 -11.77 -36.47 20.50
N LEU A 11 -12.28 -35.37 21.06
CA LEU A 11 -11.68 -34.68 22.20
C LEU A 11 -10.30 -34.11 21.87
N GLU A 12 -10.21 -32.79 21.73
CA GLU A 12 -9.37 -31.93 22.58
C GLU A 12 -9.44 -30.48 22.11
N GLY A 13 -9.68 -29.59 23.07
CA GLY A 13 -9.75 -28.16 22.85
C GLY A 13 -8.37 -27.60 22.55
N HIS A 14 -8.28 -26.87 21.44
CA HIS A 14 -7.25 -25.88 21.23
C HIS A 14 -7.93 -24.63 20.67
N ASP A 15 -8.29 -23.73 21.60
CA ASP A 15 -8.47 -22.31 21.32
C ASP A 15 -7.14 -21.78 20.79
N HIS A 16 -6.97 -21.80 19.48
CA HIS A 16 -5.97 -21.00 18.80
C HIS A 16 -6.60 -19.64 18.51
N ASP A 17 -6.60 -18.79 19.53
CA ASP A 17 -6.78 -17.35 19.38
C ASP A 17 -5.55 -16.82 18.64
N HIS A 18 -5.54 -16.96 17.32
CA HIS A 18 -4.59 -16.28 16.44
C HIS A 18 -5.02 -14.82 16.35
N GLN A 19 -4.80 -14.06 17.42
CA GLN A 19 -4.65 -12.61 17.33
C GLN A 19 -3.40 -12.33 16.50
N HIS A 20 -3.57 -12.26 15.19
CA HIS A 20 -2.69 -11.48 14.33
C HIS A 20 -2.90 -10.01 14.73
N THR A 21 -2.20 -9.56 15.76
CA THR A 21 -1.88 -8.15 15.93
C THR A 21 -1.04 -7.75 14.72
N HIS A 22 -1.72 -7.30 13.67
CA HIS A 22 -1.12 -6.45 12.68
C HIS A 22 -0.77 -5.14 13.40
N ASP A 23 0.44 -5.09 13.94
CA ASP A 23 1.11 -3.84 14.26
C ASP A 23 1.19 -3.03 12.96
N HIS A 24 0.14 -2.25 12.71
CA HIS A 24 0.20 -1.11 11.81
C HIS A 24 1.06 -0.06 12.51
N GLU A 25 2.38 -0.28 12.53
CA GLU A 25 3.30 0.82 12.70
C GLU A 25 2.95 1.83 11.61
N GLU A 26 2.38 2.97 12.03
CA GLU A 26 2.18 4.14 11.18
C GLU A 26 3.56 4.65 10.76
N HIS A 27 4.19 3.98 9.79
CA HIS A 27 5.33 4.54 9.08
C HIS A 27 4.82 5.79 8.36
N LYS A 28 4.97 6.93 9.04
CA LYS A 28 4.81 8.27 8.47
C LYS A 28 6.02 8.51 7.57
N GLY A 29 5.83 8.27 6.28
CA GLY A 29 6.87 8.46 5.28
C GLY A 29 6.56 7.75 3.97
N SER A 30 7.24 8.17 2.92
CA SER A 30 7.26 7.45 1.66
C SER A 30 8.05 6.15 1.84
N PHE A 31 7.56 5.04 1.31
CA PHE A 31 8.29 3.77 1.32
C PHE A 31 7.90 2.87 0.15
N VAL A 32 8.81 1.97 -0.22
CA VAL A 32 8.55 0.76 -0.99
C VAL A 32 8.96 -0.43 -0.13
N SER A 33 8.19 -1.51 -0.19
CA SER A 33 8.56 -2.80 0.36
C SER A 33 8.15 -3.87 -0.64
N VAL A 34 9.09 -4.75 -1.01
CA VAL A 34 8.85 -5.83 -1.94
C VAL A 34 9.04 -7.18 -1.25
N SER A 35 8.13 -8.11 -1.51
CA SER A 35 8.15 -9.46 -0.96
C SER A 35 7.70 -10.47 -2.00
N THR A 36 8.06 -11.74 -1.80
CA THR A 36 7.57 -12.85 -2.63
C THR A 36 6.42 -13.55 -1.89
N HIS A 37 5.33 -13.82 -2.59
CA HIS A 37 4.24 -14.66 -2.12
C HIS A 37 3.90 -15.70 -3.18
N ASP A 38 4.14 -16.98 -2.88
CA ASP A 38 4.09 -18.10 -3.84
C ASP A 38 4.97 -17.84 -5.08
N GLN A 39 4.35 -17.74 -6.26
CA GLN A 39 5.01 -17.42 -7.53
C GLN A 39 4.91 -15.93 -7.90
N SER A 40 4.26 -15.13 -7.05
CA SER A 40 4.05 -13.70 -7.27
C SER A 40 5.07 -12.87 -6.50
N ILE A 41 5.36 -11.70 -7.04
CA ILE A 41 6.09 -10.64 -6.36
C ILE A 41 5.11 -9.53 -6.03
N VAL A 42 5.11 -9.12 -4.77
CA VAL A 42 4.18 -8.16 -4.21
C VAL A 42 4.99 -6.97 -3.70
N GLY A 43 4.87 -5.85 -4.38
CA GLY A 43 5.39 -4.55 -3.97
C GLY A 43 4.30 -3.71 -3.34
N THR A 44 4.47 -3.29 -2.09
CA THR A 44 3.63 -2.29 -1.42
C THR A 44 4.34 -0.97 -1.38
N TYR A 45 3.62 0.13 -1.61
CA TYR A 45 4.20 1.47 -1.64
C TYR A 45 3.29 2.49 -0.98
N ARG A 46 3.90 3.51 -0.37
CA ARG A 46 3.23 4.70 0.16
C ARG A 46 4.03 5.94 -0.23
N PHE A 47 3.37 7.04 -0.56
CA PHE A 47 4.00 8.35 -0.79
C PHE A 47 2.99 9.49 -0.72
N GLU A 48 3.47 10.73 -0.74
CA GLU A 48 2.65 11.93 -0.79
C GLU A 48 2.74 12.63 -2.16
N LEU A 49 1.60 13.14 -2.65
CA LEU A 49 1.53 14.05 -3.78
C LEU A 49 1.16 15.44 -3.31
N LEU A 50 2.04 16.42 -3.53
CA LEU A 50 1.79 17.83 -3.23
C LEU A 50 0.94 18.48 -4.34
N ARG A 51 -0.26 17.95 -4.56
CA ARG A 51 -1.22 18.36 -5.60
C ARG A 51 -2.65 18.29 -5.05
N SER A 52 -3.57 18.98 -5.72
CA SER A 52 -5.00 18.79 -5.44
C SER A 52 -5.42 17.35 -5.75
N TYR A 53 -6.56 16.90 -5.22
CA TYR A 53 -7.08 15.56 -5.50
C TYR A 53 -7.29 15.31 -7.01
N GLU A 54 -7.81 16.31 -7.72
CA GLU A 54 -8.07 16.21 -9.17
C GLU A 54 -6.78 16.05 -9.97
N GLU A 55 -5.79 16.91 -9.73
CA GLU A 55 -4.48 16.83 -10.37
C GLU A 55 -3.73 15.55 -9.96
N GLY A 56 -3.78 15.21 -8.67
CA GLY A 56 -3.18 14.02 -8.10
C GLY A 56 -3.73 12.74 -8.71
N SER A 57 -5.05 12.66 -8.95
CA SER A 57 -5.69 11.47 -9.55
C SER A 57 -5.23 11.24 -10.99
N THR A 58 -5.09 12.31 -11.77
CA THR A 58 -4.63 12.25 -13.16
C THR A 58 -3.15 11.85 -13.21
N LEU A 59 -2.33 12.47 -12.36
CA LEU A 59 -0.91 12.15 -12.24
C LEU A 59 -0.71 10.70 -11.81
N LEU A 60 -1.38 10.25 -10.75
CA LEU A 60 -1.28 8.90 -10.21
C LEU A 60 -1.62 7.85 -11.26
N SER A 61 -2.69 8.07 -12.04
CA SER A 61 -3.04 7.19 -13.16
C SER A 61 -1.89 7.02 -14.16
N GLY A 62 -1.21 8.13 -14.50
CA GLY A 62 -0.02 8.10 -15.37
C GLY A 62 1.14 7.33 -14.76
N LEU A 63 1.44 7.55 -13.47
CA LEU A 63 2.51 6.86 -12.75
C LEU A 63 2.27 5.34 -12.67
N LEU A 64 1.04 4.90 -12.40
CA LEU A 64 0.72 3.47 -12.37
C LEU A 64 0.82 2.82 -13.75
N LYS A 65 0.46 3.56 -14.81
CA LYS A 65 0.59 3.10 -16.20
C LYS A 65 2.06 2.94 -16.58
N ASP A 66 2.90 3.92 -16.25
CA ASP A 66 4.35 3.86 -16.47
C ASP A 66 4.98 2.65 -15.75
N ALA A 67 4.64 2.44 -14.47
CA ALA A 67 5.10 1.26 -13.74
C ALA A 67 4.70 -0.06 -14.43
N GLY A 68 3.46 -0.17 -14.91
CA GLY A 68 3.00 -1.34 -15.67
C GLY A 68 3.74 -1.53 -17.00
N GLU A 69 4.00 -0.45 -17.73
CA GLU A 69 4.77 -0.49 -18.98
C GLU A 69 6.20 -0.98 -18.72
N LYS A 70 6.86 -0.51 -17.65
CA LYS A 70 8.20 -0.97 -17.27
C LYS A 70 8.23 -2.44 -16.82
N VAL A 71 7.24 -2.90 -16.06
CA VAL A 71 7.11 -4.34 -15.71
C VAL A 71 7.02 -5.18 -16.98
N THR A 72 6.21 -4.75 -17.95
CA THR A 72 6.05 -5.47 -19.22
C THR A 72 7.34 -5.45 -20.04
N ALA A 73 8.05 -4.32 -20.05
CA ALA A 73 9.33 -4.17 -20.74
C ALA A 73 10.44 -5.05 -20.14
N ALA A 74 10.41 -5.30 -18.83
CA ALA A 74 11.28 -6.25 -18.14
C ALA A 74 10.90 -7.73 -18.39
N GLY A 75 9.85 -8.01 -19.16
CA GLY A 75 9.36 -9.37 -19.42
C GLY A 75 8.42 -9.92 -18.34
N GLY A 76 8.00 -9.06 -17.40
CA GLY A 76 7.04 -9.41 -16.36
C GLY A 76 5.60 -9.44 -16.83
N ILE A 77 4.76 -10.08 -16.02
CA ILE A 77 3.31 -10.16 -16.21
C ILE A 77 2.64 -9.41 -15.06
N ILE A 78 1.78 -8.45 -15.41
CA ILE A 78 1.00 -7.70 -14.42
C ILE A 78 -0.18 -8.55 -13.95
N GLY A 79 -0.24 -8.86 -12.65
CA GLY A 79 -1.45 -9.34 -12.01
C GLY A 79 -2.38 -8.18 -11.69
N HIS A 80 -1.93 -7.28 -10.80
CA HIS A 80 -2.65 -6.07 -10.42
C HIS A 80 -1.68 -4.97 -9.99
N ILE A 81 -1.86 -3.75 -10.50
CA ILE A 81 -1.23 -2.54 -9.94
C ILE A 81 -2.35 -1.60 -9.57
N LYS A 82 -2.50 -1.30 -8.28
CA LYS A 82 -3.60 -0.47 -7.76
C LYS A 82 -3.09 0.47 -6.67
N ALA A 83 -3.69 1.65 -6.61
CA ALA A 83 -3.45 2.61 -5.54
C ALA A 83 -4.78 3.17 -5.01
N HIS A 84 -4.76 3.52 -3.74
CA HIS A 84 -5.77 4.26 -3.03
C HIS A 84 -5.17 5.64 -2.70
N MET A 85 -5.94 6.70 -2.95
CA MET A 85 -5.49 8.08 -2.73
C MET A 85 -6.49 8.82 -1.85
N THR A 86 -6.00 9.50 -0.82
CA THR A 86 -6.81 10.30 0.11
C THR A 86 -6.29 11.72 0.19
N SER A 87 -7.16 12.71 0.08
CA SER A 87 -6.81 14.13 0.21
C SER A 87 -6.87 14.59 1.67
N VAL A 88 -5.87 15.37 2.10
CA VAL A 88 -5.86 16.05 3.39
C VAL A 88 -6.22 17.52 3.17
N GLU A 89 -7.49 17.82 2.95
CA GLU A 89 -7.90 19.16 2.47
C GLU A 89 -7.86 20.26 3.54
N LYS A 90 -7.98 19.91 4.82
CA LYS A 90 -8.18 20.88 5.91
C LYS A 90 -7.35 20.52 7.12
N GLY A 91 -6.41 21.41 7.46
CA GLY A 91 -5.73 21.44 8.75
C GLY A 91 -6.14 22.69 9.53
N CYS A 92 -5.91 22.68 10.83
CA CYS A 92 -6.05 23.87 11.66
C CYS A 92 -4.99 23.84 12.74
N VAL A 93 -4.24 24.93 12.87
CA VAL A 93 -3.37 25.16 14.01
C VAL A 93 -4.14 26.00 15.01
N ILE A 94 -4.32 25.46 16.22
CA ILE A 94 -4.95 26.16 17.34
C ILE A 94 -3.86 26.46 18.36
N SER A 95 -3.63 27.73 18.64
CA SER A 95 -2.72 28.18 19.69
C SER A 95 -3.52 28.80 20.82
N VAL A 96 -3.25 28.43 22.06
CA VAL A 96 -3.91 29.01 23.26
C VAL A 96 -2.84 29.61 24.15
N THR A 97 -3.02 30.88 24.54
CA THR A 97 -2.24 31.56 25.58
C THR A 97 -3.15 31.91 26.76
N ASP A 98 -2.58 32.45 27.85
CA ASP A 98 -3.33 32.79 29.06
C ASP A 98 -4.45 33.84 28.83
N GLU A 99 -4.42 34.54 27.70
CA GLU A 99 -5.32 35.67 27.42
C GLU A 99 -6.25 35.40 26.22
N GLU A 100 -5.85 34.65 25.19
CA GLU A 100 -6.66 34.41 23.98
C GLU A 100 -6.33 33.08 23.26
N SER A 101 -7.23 32.64 22.36
CA SER A 101 -7.00 31.54 21.43
C SER A 101 -6.90 32.06 19.98
N ASP A 102 -5.83 31.72 19.27
CA ASP A 102 -5.63 32.02 17.84
C ASP A 102 -5.89 30.76 17.00
N LEU A 103 -6.77 30.90 16.01
CA LEU A 103 -7.22 29.83 15.10
C LEU A 103 -6.72 30.13 13.70
N ARG A 104 -5.78 29.33 13.20
CA ARG A 104 -5.24 29.47 11.83
C ARG A 104 -5.62 28.27 10.99
N PRO A 105 -6.65 28.38 10.12
CA PRO A 105 -6.94 27.34 9.15
C PRO A 105 -5.77 27.21 8.16
N THR A 106 -5.37 25.97 7.87
CA THR A 106 -4.37 25.65 6.86
C THR A 106 -5.01 24.80 5.76
N TYR A 107 -4.77 25.20 4.51
CA TYR A 107 -5.18 24.44 3.35
C TYR A 107 -3.97 23.67 2.84
N HIS A 108 -4.07 22.35 2.87
CA HIS A 108 -3.02 21.48 2.36
C HIS A 108 -3.52 20.87 1.05
N ASN A 109 -2.77 21.07 -0.03
CA ASN A 109 -2.95 20.33 -1.28
C ASN A 109 -2.02 19.12 -1.22
N VAL A 110 -2.31 18.20 -0.30
CA VAL A 110 -1.53 16.98 -0.10
C VAL A 110 -2.46 15.79 -0.21
N CYS A 111 -2.09 14.85 -1.08
CA CYS A 111 -2.75 13.58 -1.22
C CYS A 111 -1.81 12.46 -0.76
N ASN A 112 -2.26 11.65 0.19
CA ASN A 112 -1.56 10.44 0.58
C ASN A 112 -1.95 9.33 -0.40
N VAL A 113 -0.96 8.60 -0.89
CA VAL A 113 -1.13 7.48 -1.81
C VAL A 113 -0.59 6.23 -1.13
N GLU A 114 -1.37 5.16 -1.19
CA GLU A 114 -0.97 3.81 -0.80
C GLU A 114 -1.33 2.84 -1.91
N GLY A 115 -0.47 1.90 -2.22
CA GLY A 115 -0.79 0.95 -3.27
C GLY A 115 -0.04 -0.36 -3.18
N VAL A 116 -0.42 -1.24 -4.10
CA VAL A 116 0.15 -2.56 -4.24
C VAL A 116 0.29 -2.91 -5.72
N ALA A 117 1.45 -3.45 -6.06
CA ALA A 117 1.79 -4.05 -7.33
C ALA A 117 2.01 -5.55 -7.12
N ILE A 118 1.21 -6.38 -7.78
CA ILE A 118 1.34 -7.83 -7.83
C ILE A 118 1.71 -8.20 -9.25
N VAL A 119 2.89 -8.78 -9.41
CA VAL A 119 3.50 -9.09 -10.70
C VAL A 119 4.13 -10.48 -10.68
N PHE A 120 4.44 -11.01 -11.86
CA PHE A 120 5.06 -12.31 -12.05
C PHE A 120 6.19 -12.20 -13.07
N GLY A 121 7.14 -13.14 -13.04
CA GLY A 121 8.16 -13.28 -14.09
C GLY A 121 9.31 -12.29 -14.06
N ILE A 122 9.42 -11.47 -13.01
CA ILE A 122 10.56 -10.61 -12.69
C ILE A 122 11.07 -10.94 -11.28
N THR A 123 12.17 -10.35 -10.83
CA THR A 123 12.69 -10.47 -9.45
C THR A 123 12.17 -9.39 -8.51
N THR A 124 12.46 -9.55 -7.22
CA THR A 124 12.09 -8.57 -6.17
C THR A 124 12.81 -7.25 -6.38
N GLU A 125 14.10 -7.32 -6.76
CA GLU A 125 14.94 -6.15 -7.05
C GLU A 125 14.42 -5.41 -8.29
N GLU A 126 14.06 -6.13 -9.36
CA GLU A 126 13.51 -5.52 -10.57
C GLU A 126 12.20 -4.78 -10.28
N LEU A 127 11.31 -5.34 -9.45
CA LEU A 127 10.08 -4.65 -9.07
C LEU A 127 10.37 -3.43 -8.20
N GLU A 128 11.29 -3.54 -7.23
CA GLU A 128 11.67 -2.42 -6.37
C GLU A 128 12.22 -1.25 -7.18
N ASP A 129 13.15 -1.51 -8.10
CA ASP A 129 13.72 -0.51 -9.00
C ASP A 129 12.63 0.16 -9.85
N ILE A 130 11.73 -0.63 -10.46
CA ILE A 130 10.62 -0.09 -11.25
C ILE A 130 9.74 0.84 -10.41
N LEU A 131 9.38 0.43 -9.19
CA LEU A 131 8.52 1.25 -8.31
C LEU A 131 9.22 2.54 -7.89
N LEU A 132 10.52 2.49 -7.56
CA LEU A 132 11.30 3.67 -7.18
C LEU A 132 11.51 4.64 -8.36
N GLU A 133 11.65 4.13 -9.58
CA GLU A 133 11.79 5.00 -10.75
C GLU A 133 10.47 5.60 -11.24
N SER A 134 9.36 4.84 -11.12
CA SER A 134 8.05 5.26 -11.64
C SER A 134 7.23 6.06 -10.64
N LEU A 135 7.49 5.94 -9.34
CA LEU A 135 6.75 6.62 -8.29
C LEU A 135 7.63 7.69 -7.61
N PRO A 136 7.06 8.82 -7.19
CA PRO A 136 7.80 9.89 -6.51
C PRO A 136 8.07 9.53 -5.03
N ILE A 137 8.80 8.44 -4.81
CA ILE A 137 9.17 7.92 -3.51
C ILE A 137 10.57 8.45 -3.20
N ALA A 138 10.68 9.21 -2.11
CA ALA A 138 11.90 9.90 -1.69
C ALA A 138 12.42 9.32 -0.37
#